data_AF-A0AAJ4FAU9-F1
#
_entry.id   AF-A0AAJ4FAU9-F1
#
_cell.length_a   1.000
_cell.length_b   1.000
_cell.length_c   1.000
_cell.angle_alpha   90.00
_cell.angle_beta   90.00
_cell.angle_gamma   90.00
#
_symmetry.space_group_name_H-M   'P 1'
#
loop_
_entity.id
_entity.type
_entity.pdbx_description
1 polymer ?
#
loop_
_entity_poly.entity_id
_entity_poly.type
_entity_poly.pdbx_seq_one_letter_code
_entity_poly.pdbx_strand_id
1 'polypeptide(L)'
;MKRLGVTDDLNGHATLAEHFDQAAKNPDNIVKKYTDQYGNFEVKESFFIGPSGKATMFESTFQVMGDGSHKFITTKPINGAAK
;
A
#
# COMPACT_ATOMS: atom_id res chain seq x y z
N MET A 1 1.11 -3.04 -12.86
CA MET A 1 -0.15 -2.33 -13.12
C MET A 1 -0.95 -2.87 -14.29
N LYS A 2 -0.38 -3.09 -15.50
CA LYS A 2 -1.11 -3.66 -16.67
C LYS A 2 -2.02 -4.86 -16.33
N ARG A 3 -1.53 -5.85 -15.57
CA ARG A 3 -2.32 -7.03 -15.16
C ARG A 3 -3.56 -6.67 -14.33
N LEU A 4 -3.47 -5.62 -13.52
CA LEU A 4 -4.55 -5.14 -12.66
C LEU A 4 -5.53 -4.24 -13.42
N GLY A 5 -5.19 -3.79 -14.64
CA GLY A 5 -6.03 -2.88 -15.42
C GLY A 5 -6.01 -1.44 -14.89
N VAL A 6 -4.98 -1.09 -14.11
CA VAL A 6 -4.75 0.29 -13.68
C VAL A 6 -3.92 0.99 -14.76
N THR A 7 -4.53 1.98 -15.40
CA THR A 7 -3.92 2.84 -16.43
C THR A 7 -3.11 3.97 -15.81
N ASP A 8 -2.20 4.56 -16.58
CA ASP A 8 -1.42 5.72 -16.15
C ASP A 8 -2.14 7.01 -16.56
N ASP A 9 -3.28 7.24 -15.91
CA ASP A 9 -4.14 8.42 -16.09
C ASP A 9 -4.73 8.84 -14.75
N LEU A 10 -5.55 9.91 -14.76
CA LEU A 10 -6.15 10.46 -13.55
C LEU A 10 -6.97 9.41 -12.77
N ASN A 11 -7.68 8.52 -13.46
CA ASN A 11 -8.51 7.49 -12.82
C ASN A 11 -7.65 6.41 -12.18
N GLY A 12 -6.60 5.97 -12.87
CA GLY A 12 -5.65 5.00 -12.32
C GLY A 12 -4.88 5.54 -11.13
N HIS A 13 -4.48 6.82 -11.17
CA HIS A 13 -3.84 7.52 -10.05
C HIS A 13 -4.77 7.63 -8.85
N ALA A 14 -6.02 8.07 -9.06
CA ALA A 14 -7.02 8.17 -8.01
C ALA A 14 -7.31 6.81 -7.36
N THR A 15 -7.41 5.75 -8.16
CA THR A 15 -7.63 4.37 -7.68
C THR A 15 -6.52 3.91 -6.74
N LEU A 16 -5.25 4.16 -7.09
CA LEU A 16 -4.11 3.78 -6.23
C LEU A 16 -4.03 4.67 -4.99
N ALA A 17 -4.26 5.98 -5.13
CA ALA A 17 -4.23 6.91 -4.02
C ALA A 17 -5.27 6.56 -2.96
N GLU A 18 -6.53 6.32 -3.37
CA GLU A 18 -7.60 5.88 -2.47
C GLU A 18 -7.25 4.56 -1.78
N HIS A 19 -6.75 3.58 -2.53
CA HIS A 19 -6.37 2.29 -1.96
C HIS A 19 -5.29 2.41 -0.87
N PHE A 20 -4.21 3.16 -1.13
CA PHE A 20 -3.13 3.28 -0.16
C PHE A 20 -3.49 4.17 1.04
N ASP A 21 -4.37 5.17 0.87
CA ASP A 21 -4.92 5.95 1.97
C ASP A 21 -5.78 5.09 2.90
N GLN A 22 -6.65 4.24 2.34
CA GLN A 22 -7.42 3.26 3.13
C GLN A 22 -6.51 2.25 3.84
N ALA A 23 -5.49 1.73 3.14
CA ALA A 23 -4.53 0.80 3.72
C ALA A 23 -3.74 1.43 4.88
N ALA A 24 -3.37 2.71 4.78
CA ALA A 24 -2.69 3.44 5.83
C ALA A 24 -3.55 3.62 7.10
N LYS A 25 -4.85 3.88 6.93
CA LYS A 25 -5.80 4.09 8.03
C LYS A 25 -6.15 2.82 8.81
N ASN A 26 -5.94 1.64 8.23
CA ASN A 26 -6.21 0.37 8.90
C ASN A 26 -5.05 0.01 9.85
N PRO A 27 -5.26 -0.15 11.17
CA PRO A 27 -4.22 -0.59 12.09
C PRO A 27 -4.00 -2.11 12.07
N ASP A 28 -5.00 -2.90 11.68
CA ASP A 28 -4.97 -4.37 11.79
C ASP A 28 -4.14 -5.03 10.68
N ASN A 29 -3.73 -4.26 9.68
CA ASN A 29 -2.96 -4.75 8.54
C ASN A 29 -1.44 -4.51 8.66
N ILE A 30 -0.97 -4.05 9.82
CA ILE A 30 0.45 -3.85 10.08
C ILE A 30 1.12 -5.21 10.28
N VAL A 31 2.06 -5.54 9.40
CA VAL A 31 2.85 -6.78 9.49
C VAL A 31 4.22 -6.56 10.13
N LYS A 32 4.72 -5.32 10.13
CA LYS A 32 5.99 -4.95 10.77
C LYS A 32 6.03 -3.48 11.14
N LYS A 33 6.68 -3.18 12.28
CA LYS A 33 7.08 -1.82 12.66
C LYS A 33 8.59 -1.73 12.74
N TYR A 34 9.16 -0.59 12.38
CA TYR A 34 10.59 -0.32 12.49
C TYR A 34 10.80 1.16 12.82
N THR A 35 11.74 1.45 13.71
CA THR A 35 12.10 2.81 14.12
C THR A 35 13.60 2.94 14.10
N ASP A 36 14.08 4.04 13.55
CA ASP A 36 15.47 4.45 13.60
C ASP A 36 15.60 5.96 13.88
N GLN A 37 16.82 6.49 13.78
CA GLN A 37 17.11 7.90 14.00
C GLN A 37 16.44 8.86 12.99
N TYR A 38 15.91 8.35 11.88
CA TYR A 38 15.25 9.13 10.82
C TYR A 38 13.72 9.13 10.94
N GLY A 39 13.14 8.15 11.64
CA GLY A 39 11.71 8.16 11.94
C GLY A 39 11.11 6.81 12.28
N ASN A 40 9.77 6.78 12.24
CA ASN A 40 8.96 5.58 12.48
C ASN A 40 8.38 5.09 11.16
N PHE A 41 8.43 3.79 10.95
CA PHE A 41 8.00 3.14 9.72
C PHE A 41 7.10 1.94 10.03
N GLU A 42 6.10 1.73 9.19
CA GLU A 42 5.20 0.60 9.25
C GLU A 42 5.14 -0.09 7.88
N VAL A 43 5.22 -1.40 7.87
CA VAL A 43 4.93 -2.23 6.70
C VAL A 43 3.51 -2.77 6.87
N LYS A 44 2.67 -2.55 5.86
CA LYS A 44 1.26 -2.91 5.86
C LYS A 44 0.91 -3.74 4.63
N GLU A 45 0.07 -4.75 4.84
CA GLU A 45 -0.47 -5.57 3.75
C GLU A 45 -1.89 -5.15 3.37
N SER A 46 -2.16 -4.99 2.08
CA SER A 46 -3.50 -4.61 1.60
C SER A 46 -3.90 -5.38 0.36
N PHE A 47 -5.09 -6.00 0.40
CA PHE A 47 -5.64 -6.73 -0.73
C PHE A 47 -6.29 -5.76 -1.72
N PHE A 48 -5.94 -5.87 -3.00
CA PHE A 48 -6.41 -4.98 -4.06
C PHE A 48 -6.96 -5.80 -5.23
N ILE A 49 -8.19 -5.48 -5.66
CA ILE A 49 -8.78 -5.97 -6.92
C ILE A 49 -8.77 -4.80 -7.90
N GLY A 50 -8.02 -4.93 -8.99
CA GLY A 50 -7.94 -3.88 -9.99
C GLY A 50 -9.11 -3.90 -10.98
N PRO A 51 -9.27 -2.84 -11.79
CA PRO A 51 -10.35 -2.73 -12.79
C PRO A 51 -10.44 -3.91 -13.77
N SER A 52 -9.35 -4.62 -14.02
CA SER A 52 -9.32 -5.85 -14.83
C SER A 52 -10.00 -7.08 -14.18
N GLY A 53 -10.39 -6.99 -12.90
CA GLY A 53 -10.87 -8.11 -12.08
C GLY A 53 -9.75 -8.99 -11.51
N LYS A 54 -8.47 -8.71 -11.80
CA LYS A 54 -7.33 -9.41 -11.19
C LYS A 54 -6.98 -8.80 -9.83
N ALA A 55 -6.59 -9.65 -8.89
CA ALA A 55 -6.19 -9.26 -7.56
C ALA A 55 -4.66 -9.32 -7.33
N THR A 56 -4.20 -8.62 -6.29
CA THR A 56 -2.86 -8.74 -5.68
C THR A 56 -2.96 -8.43 -4.19
N MET A 57 -2.03 -8.95 -3.40
CA MET A 57 -1.69 -8.34 -2.11
C MET A 57 -0.62 -7.27 -2.37
N PHE A 58 -0.67 -6.13 -1.70
CA PHE A 58 0.41 -5.15 -1.69
C PHE A 58 1.06 -5.16 -0.33
N GLU A 59 2.38 -5.35 -0.29
CA GLU A 59 3.19 -5.08 0.90
C GLU A 59 3.77 -3.68 0.73
N SER A 60 3.26 -2.73 1.51
CA SER A 60 3.54 -1.30 1.37
C SER A 60 4.24 -0.78 2.61
N THR A 61 5.25 0.07 2.41
CA THR A 61 5.96 0.75 3.51
C THR A 61 5.51 2.20 3.61
N PHE A 62 5.15 2.61 4.83
CA PHE A 62 4.75 3.96 5.18
C PHE A 62 5.68 4.53 6.25
N GLN A 63 5.98 5.82 6.17
CA GLN A 63 6.52 6.59 7.30
C GLN A 63 5.35 7.14 8.12
N VAL A 64 5.40 6.96 9.44
CA VAL A 64 4.47 7.61 10.37
C VAL A 64 5.06 8.97 10.76
N MET A 65 4.36 10.03 10.41
CA MET A 65 4.77 11.41 10.65
C MET A 65 4.46 11.81 12.11
N GLY A 66 5.04 12.91 12.58
CA GLY A 66 4.89 13.38 13.97
C GLY A 66 3.44 13.74 14.36
N ASP A 67 2.60 14.06 13.38
CA ASP A 67 1.16 14.32 13.55
C ASP A 67 0.29 13.05 13.44
N GLY A 68 0.91 11.88 13.27
CA GLY A 68 0.23 10.60 13.08
C GLY A 68 -0.22 10.31 11.65
N SER A 69 0.00 11.22 10.69
CA SER A 69 -0.27 10.96 9.27
C SER A 69 0.72 9.95 8.70
N HIS A 70 0.32 9.27 7.61
CA HIS A 70 1.15 8.28 6.93
C HIS A 70 1.62 8.80 5.58
N LYS A 71 2.94 8.76 5.34
CA LYS A 71 3.55 9.04 4.03
C LYS A 71 3.90 7.73 3.33
N PHE A 72 3.29 7.46 2.18
CA PHE A 72 3.66 6.32 1.34
C PHE A 72 5.11 6.43 0.87
N ILE A 73 5.89 5.34 0.96
CA ILE A 73 7.28 5.28 0.49
C ILE A 73 7.39 4.40 -0.74
N THR A 74 6.98 3.14 -0.61
CA THR A 74 7.11 2.14 -1.68
C THR A 74 6.16 0.98 -1.43
N THR A 75 5.93 0.18 -2.47
CA THR A 75 5.13 -1.03 -2.40
C THR A 75 5.66 -2.08 -3.36
N LYS A 76 5.41 -3.35 -3.03
CA LYS A 76 5.63 -4.47 -3.95
C LYS A 76 4.33 -5.32 -4.04
N PRO A 77 3.91 -5.73 -5.26
CA PRO A 77 2.78 -6.64 -5.41
C PRO A 77 3.20 -8.08 -5.15
N ILE A 78 2.43 -8.80 -4.33
CA ILE A 78 2.56 -10.24 -4.06
C ILE A 78 1.38 -10.95 -4.74
N ASN A 79 1.68 -11.69 -5.80
CA ASN A 79 0.69 -12.39 -6.63
C ASN A 79 0.67 -13.88 -6.26
N GLY A 80 -0.22 -14.28 -5.35
CA GLY A 80 -0.26 -15.64 -4.79
C GLY A 80 0.62 -15.79 -3.54
N ALA A 81 0.47 -16.91 -2.81
CA ALA A 81 1.15 -17.12 -1.54
C ALA A 81 2.68 -17.04 -1.71
N ALA A 82 3.31 -16.09 -0.99
CA ALA A 82 4.72 -16.20 -0.68
C ALA A 82 4.88 -17.55 0.07
N LYS A 83 5.59 -18.50 -0.55
CA LYS A 83 6.01 -19.73 0.12
C LYS A 83 7.04 -19.39 1.19
#